data_AF-A0A8J7ZCQ1-F1
#
_entry.id   AF-A0A8J7ZCQ1-F1
#
_cell.length_a   1.000
_cell.length_b   1.000
_cell.length_c   1.000
_cell.angle_alpha   90.00
_cell.angle_beta   90.00
_cell.angle_gamma   90.00
#
_symmetry.space_group_name_H-M   'P 1'
#
loop_
_entity.id
_entity.type
_entity.pdbx_description
1 polymer ?
#
loop_
_entity_poly.entity_id
_entity_poly.type
_entity_poly.pdbx_seq_one_letter_code
_entity_poly.pdbx_strand_id
1 'polypeptide(L)'
;MSDADEEVVDAGYDEWVTAVADGEGYYLECENDHGSLPPRRVCPHCGSLDIAEVPLPEAGEIQTFTVTHVATPNFTEDTPYAVCIARFGDVRVTGQMRDVAVEDVEVGLTVEIDVAQTETTGDDLVVFRPR
;
A
#
# COMPACT_ATOMS: atom_id res chain seq x y z
N MET A 1 11.24 12.07 29.20
CA MET A 1 10.18 11.07 29.16
C MET A 1 9.25 11.59 28.09
N SER A 2 9.44 11.13 26.86
CA SER A 2 8.53 11.41 25.75
C SER A 2 7.39 10.41 25.87
N ASP A 3 6.16 10.91 25.89
CA ASP A 3 4.95 10.09 25.79
C ASP A 3 5.08 9.13 24.61
N ALA A 4 4.92 7.83 24.89
CA ALA A 4 5.03 6.73 23.93
C ALA A 4 3.66 6.31 23.38
N ASP A 5 2.62 7.11 23.62
CA ASP A 5 1.21 6.78 23.35
C ASP A 5 0.46 7.94 22.68
N GLU A 6 1.14 8.80 21.93
CA GLU A 6 0.48 9.65 20.93
C GLU A 6 0.78 9.03 19.56
N GLU A 7 -0.11 8.16 19.09
CA GLU A 7 -0.12 7.74 17.69
C GLU A 7 -0.15 9.01 16.82
N VAL A 8 0.93 9.23 16.08
CA VAL A 8 0.97 10.30 15.10
C VAL A 8 0.14 9.84 13.91
N VAL A 9 -1.15 10.12 13.97
CA VAL A 9 -2.12 9.81 12.91
C VAL A 9 -1.83 10.69 11.69
N ASP A 10 -1.42 10.08 10.58
CA ASP A 10 -1.47 10.77 9.29
C ASP A 10 -2.89 10.59 8.77
N ALA A 11 -3.75 11.54 9.13
CA ALA A 11 -5.19 11.46 8.88
C ALA A 11 -5.53 11.07 7.43
N GLY A 12 -4.70 11.41 6.44
CA GLY A 12 -4.96 11.00 5.05
C GLY A 12 -4.58 9.55 4.73
N TYR A 13 -3.50 9.03 5.32
CA TYR A 13 -3.04 7.67 5.05
C TYR A 13 -3.85 6.64 5.84
N ASP A 14 -4.14 6.90 7.11
CA ASP A 14 -4.84 5.94 7.97
C ASP A 14 -6.31 5.76 7.54
N GLU A 15 -6.96 6.85 7.09
CA GLU A 15 -8.28 6.80 6.45
C GLU A 15 -8.24 5.96 5.16
N TRP A 16 -7.17 6.09 4.36
CA TRP A 16 -7.02 5.32 3.13
C TRP A 16 -6.75 3.84 3.40
N VAL A 17 -5.93 3.49 4.41
CA VAL A 17 -5.73 2.10 4.84
C VAL A 17 -7.06 1.49 5.28
N THR A 18 -7.86 2.22 6.06
CA THR A 18 -9.20 1.77 6.47
C THR A 18 -10.10 1.52 5.26
N ALA A 19 -10.14 2.45 4.30
CA ALA A 19 -10.93 2.28 3.08
C ALA A 19 -10.50 1.05 2.26
N VAL A 20 -9.19 0.77 2.18
CA VAL A 20 -8.69 -0.46 1.54
C VAL A 20 -9.18 -1.71 2.27
N ALA A 21 -9.11 -1.74 3.60
CA ALA A 21 -9.57 -2.87 4.42
C ALA A 21 -11.08 -3.15 4.25
N ASP A 22 -11.88 -2.10 4.01
CA ASP A 22 -13.32 -2.19 3.76
C ASP A 22 -13.67 -2.55 2.29
N GLY A 23 -12.67 -2.69 1.42
CA GLY A 23 -12.85 -2.95 -0.02
C GLY A 23 -13.27 -1.72 -0.83
N GLU A 24 -13.13 -0.52 -0.25
CA GLU A 24 -13.48 0.77 -0.82
C GLU A 24 -12.23 1.60 -1.17
N GLY A 25 -11.08 0.92 -1.36
CA GLY A 25 -9.81 1.55 -1.68
C GLY A 25 -9.91 2.49 -2.90
N TYR A 26 -9.30 3.67 -2.79
CA TYR A 26 -9.35 4.72 -3.81
C TYR A 26 -7.96 5.28 -4.12
N TYR A 27 -7.86 6.07 -5.18
CA TYR A 27 -6.73 6.96 -5.42
C TYR A 27 -7.24 8.36 -5.73
N LEU A 28 -6.35 9.34 -5.70
CA LEU A 28 -6.71 10.73 -5.98
C LEU A 28 -6.33 11.10 -7.42
N GLU A 29 -7.28 11.64 -8.17
CA GLU A 29 -7.09 12.08 -9.54
C GLU A 29 -7.43 13.57 -9.66
N CYS A 30 -6.58 14.33 -10.35
CA CYS A 30 -6.89 15.74 -10.65
C CYS A 30 -7.60 15.89 -12.00
N GLU A 31 -8.14 17.08 -12.27
CA GLU A 31 -8.80 17.43 -13.55
C GLU A 31 -7.96 17.22 -14.83
N ASN A 32 -6.66 16.92 -14.69
CA ASN A 32 -5.73 16.64 -15.79
C ASN A 32 -5.35 15.16 -15.88
N ASP A 33 -6.17 14.26 -15.31
CA ASP A 33 -6.00 12.80 -15.37
C ASP A 33 -4.69 12.30 -14.72
N HIS A 34 -4.17 13.02 -13.72
CA HIS A 34 -3.01 12.57 -12.95
C HIS A 34 -3.46 11.87 -11.67
N GLY A 35 -3.40 10.54 -11.67
CA GLY A 35 -3.57 9.70 -10.49
C GLY A 35 -2.40 9.85 -9.50
N SER A 36 -2.68 9.88 -8.20
CA SER A 36 -1.68 9.99 -7.15
C SER A 36 -2.07 9.25 -5.88
N LEU A 37 -1.05 8.62 -5.28
CA LEU A 37 -1.05 8.08 -3.92
C LEU A 37 0.36 8.30 -3.33
N PRO A 38 0.51 8.47 -2.00
CA PRO A 38 -0.55 8.53 -0.97
C PRO A 38 -1.45 9.79 -1.10
N PRO A 39 -2.61 9.83 -0.42
CA PRO A 39 -3.54 10.96 -0.48
C PRO A 39 -2.90 12.32 -0.17
N ARG A 40 -3.16 13.32 -1.00
CA ARG A 40 -2.61 14.68 -0.93
C ARG A 40 -3.66 15.70 -1.34
N ARG A 41 -3.57 16.91 -0.77
CA ARG A 41 -4.46 18.04 -1.10
C ARG A 41 -4.07 18.80 -2.38
N VAL A 42 -2.92 18.47 -2.97
CA VAL A 42 -2.36 19.15 -4.15
C VAL A 42 -1.79 18.08 -5.08
N CYS A 43 -2.12 18.15 -6.37
CA CYS A 43 -1.59 17.22 -7.36
C CYS A 43 -0.06 17.36 -7.44
N PRO A 44 0.72 16.27 -7.23
CA PRO A 44 2.18 16.35 -7.24
C PRO A 44 2.78 16.56 -8.64
N HIS A 45 1.99 16.37 -9.70
CA HIS A 45 2.44 16.49 -11.08
C HIS A 45 2.25 17.90 -11.64
N CYS A 46 1.09 18.52 -11.42
CA CYS A 46 0.74 19.82 -12.01
C CYS A 46 0.37 20.92 -11.00
N GLY A 47 0.19 20.59 -9.72
CA GLY A 47 -0.16 21.55 -8.68
C GLY A 47 -1.65 21.93 -8.60
N SER A 48 -2.54 21.27 -9.36
CA SER A 48 -3.98 21.51 -9.22
C SER A 48 -4.48 21.16 -7.81
N LEU A 49 -5.46 21.93 -7.35
CA LEU A 49 -6.21 21.72 -6.11
C LEU A 49 -7.54 21.01 -6.35
N ASP A 50 -7.95 20.88 -7.61
CA ASP A 50 -9.15 20.13 -8.00
C ASP A 50 -8.76 18.65 -8.08
N ILE A 51 -9.10 17.93 -7.01
CA ILE A 51 -8.75 16.53 -6.80
C ILE A 51 -10.00 15.79 -6.37
N ALA A 52 -10.28 14.67 -7.01
CA ALA A 52 -11.38 13.77 -6.69
C ALA A 52 -10.86 12.37 -6.34
N GLU A 53 -11.63 11.65 -5.53
CA GLU A 53 -11.41 10.23 -5.26
C GLU A 53 -11.94 9.39 -6.41
N VAL A 54 -11.12 8.45 -6.87
CA VAL A 54 -11.46 7.47 -7.90
C VAL A 54 -11.23 6.06 -7.34
N PRO A 55 -12.17 5.12 -7.48
CA PRO A 55 -11.98 3.76 -6.99
C PRO A 55 -10.72 3.11 -7.56
N LEU A 56 -9.98 2.40 -6.71
CA LEU A 56 -8.87 1.58 -7.18
C LEU A 56 -9.41 0.47 -8.08
N PRO A 57 -8.73 0.15 -9.19
CA PRO A 57 -8.98 -1.07 -9.93
C PRO A 57 -8.89 -2.29 -9.00
N GLU A 58 -9.80 -3.26 -9.17
CA GLU A 58 -9.82 -4.48 -8.35
C GLU A 58 -8.53 -5.32 -8.47
N ALA A 59 -7.79 -5.15 -9.57
CA ALA A 59 -6.58 -5.87 -9.85
C ALA A 59 -5.45 -4.91 -10.24
N GLY A 60 -4.25 -5.21 -9.75
CA GLY A 60 -3.00 -4.58 -10.10
C GLY A 60 -1.98 -5.59 -10.58
N GLU A 61 -0.82 -5.08 -10.99
CA GLU A 61 0.28 -5.90 -11.49
C GLU A 61 1.58 -5.55 -10.76
N ILE A 62 2.28 -6.56 -10.24
CA ILE A 62 3.58 -6.39 -9.59
C ILE A 62 4.60 -5.87 -10.60
N GLN A 63 5.14 -4.67 -10.36
CA GLN A 63 6.15 -4.04 -11.21
C GLN A 63 7.58 -4.39 -10.78
N THR A 64 7.79 -4.57 -9.48
CA THR A 64 9.07 -4.94 -8.88
C THR A 64 8.85 -5.38 -7.44
N PHE A 65 9.81 -6.12 -6.88
CA PHE A 65 9.79 -6.54 -5.49
C PHE A 65 11.20 -6.70 -4.91
N THR A 66 11.30 -6.82 -3.59
CA THR A 66 12.52 -7.16 -2.86
C THR A 66 12.18 -8.11 -1.73
N VAL A 67 12.96 -9.17 -1.57
CA VAL A 67 12.78 -10.16 -0.50
C VAL A 67 13.71 -9.83 0.67
N THR A 68 13.12 -9.50 1.81
CA THR A 68 13.83 -9.22 3.06
C THR A 68 13.99 -10.52 3.85
N HIS A 69 15.25 -10.96 3.99
CA HIS A 69 15.61 -12.16 4.76
C HIS A 69 16.09 -11.84 6.18
N VAL A 70 16.54 -10.60 6.41
CA VAL A 70 17.02 -10.12 7.72
C VAL A 70 16.35 -8.79 7.98
N ALA A 71 15.33 -8.80 8.82
CA ALA A 71 14.51 -7.64 9.09
C ALA A 71 14.97 -6.86 10.32
N THR A 72 14.39 -5.68 10.49
CA THR A 72 14.48 -4.92 11.74
C THR A 72 13.66 -5.62 12.84
N PRO A 73 13.89 -5.30 14.13
CA PRO A 73 13.20 -5.96 15.23
C PRO A 73 11.68 -6.02 15.09
N ASN A 74 11.04 -4.98 14.54
CA ASN A 74 9.59 -4.86 14.37
C ASN A 74 9.00 -5.73 13.26
N PHE A 75 9.81 -6.51 12.54
CA PHE A 75 9.36 -7.40 11.45
C PHE A 75 10.07 -8.76 11.51
N THR A 76 10.64 -9.12 12.66
CA THR A 76 11.46 -10.33 12.78
C THR A 76 10.64 -11.59 12.53
N GLU A 77 9.41 -11.64 13.05
CA GLU A 77 8.50 -12.77 12.93
C GLU A 77 7.86 -12.86 11.54
N ASP A 78 7.92 -11.78 10.75
CA ASP A 78 7.45 -11.73 9.38
C ASP A 78 8.48 -12.30 8.37
N THR A 79 9.72 -12.60 8.78
CA THR A 79 10.76 -13.04 7.85
C THR A 79 10.64 -14.51 7.41
N PRO A 80 10.97 -14.82 6.13
CA PRO A 80 11.21 -13.89 5.02
C PRO A 80 9.90 -13.33 4.46
N TYR A 81 9.93 -12.06 4.01
CA TYR A 81 8.80 -11.42 3.34
C TYR A 81 9.23 -10.66 2.09
N ALA A 82 8.33 -10.54 1.11
CA ALA A 82 8.53 -9.76 -0.10
C ALA A 82 7.78 -8.43 -0.01
N VAL A 83 8.52 -7.31 -0.10
CA VAL A 83 7.92 -5.98 -0.31
C VAL A 83 7.84 -5.73 -1.80
N CYS A 84 6.65 -5.41 -2.29
CA CYS A 84 6.37 -5.22 -3.70
C CYS A 84 5.90 -3.80 -3.99
N ILE A 85 6.09 -3.38 -5.25
CA ILE A 85 5.43 -2.22 -5.83
C ILE A 85 4.50 -2.74 -6.91
N ALA A 86 3.20 -2.56 -6.74
CA ALA A 86 2.18 -2.95 -7.69
C ALA A 86 1.58 -1.71 -8.38
N ARG A 87 1.26 -1.84 -9.67
CA ARG A 87 0.56 -0.80 -10.43
C ARG A 87 -0.94 -1.11 -10.42
N PHE A 88 -1.74 -0.13 -9.98
CA PHE A 88 -3.20 -0.15 -10.04
C PHE A 88 -3.65 1.06 -10.85
N GLY A 89 -4.01 0.85 -12.12
CA GLY A 89 -4.34 1.95 -13.03
C GLY A 89 -3.18 2.93 -13.19
N ASP A 90 -3.39 4.19 -12.79
CA ASP A 90 -2.41 5.27 -12.89
C ASP A 90 -1.58 5.50 -11.62
N VAL A 91 -1.80 4.70 -10.58
CA VAL A 91 -1.04 4.77 -9.34
C VAL A 91 -0.20 3.52 -9.08
N ARG A 92 0.79 3.69 -8.20
CA ARG A 92 1.63 2.61 -7.70
C ARG A 92 1.49 2.54 -6.20
N VAL A 93 1.27 1.34 -5.69
CA VAL A 93 1.12 1.06 -4.26
C VAL A 93 2.26 0.18 -3.81
N THR A 94 2.77 0.44 -2.61
CA THR A 94 3.76 -0.40 -1.95
C THR A 94 3.06 -1.22 -0.88
N GLY A 95 3.34 -2.52 -0.85
CA GLY A 95 2.74 -3.45 0.12
C GLY A 95 3.55 -4.74 0.23
N GLN A 96 3.26 -5.55 1.24
CA GLN A 96 3.87 -6.88 1.35
C GLN A 96 3.07 -7.94 0.61
N MET A 97 3.75 -8.87 -0.06
CA MET A 97 3.09 -10.02 -0.66
C MET A 97 2.69 -11.02 0.44
N ARG A 98 1.44 -11.48 0.41
CA ARG A 98 0.90 -12.53 1.30
C ARG A 98 0.31 -13.67 0.47
N ASP A 99 0.05 -14.79 1.14
CA ASP A 99 -0.58 -16.00 0.58
C ASP A 99 0.14 -16.65 -0.61
N VAL A 100 1.43 -16.34 -0.78
CA VAL A 100 2.35 -16.97 -1.73
C VAL A 100 3.74 -17.03 -1.11
N ALA A 101 4.52 -18.05 -1.46
CA ALA A 101 5.90 -18.16 -1.00
C ALA A 101 6.75 -17.05 -1.67
N VAL A 102 7.75 -16.52 -0.95
CA VAL A 102 8.58 -15.42 -1.46
C VAL A 102 9.36 -15.78 -2.72
N GLU A 103 9.61 -17.07 -2.95
CA GLU A 103 10.28 -17.61 -4.13
C GLU A 103 9.39 -17.64 -5.37
N ASP A 104 8.07 -17.62 -5.18
CA ASP A 104 7.06 -17.66 -6.24
C ASP A 104 6.56 -16.26 -6.63
N VAL A 105 7.11 -15.20 -6.02
CA VAL A 105 6.78 -13.81 -6.37
C VAL A 105 7.51 -13.42 -7.65
N GLU A 106 6.76 -12.96 -8.65
CA GLU A 106 7.29 -12.58 -9.96
C GLU A 106 6.79 -11.20 -10.41
N VAL A 107 7.59 -10.50 -11.22
CA VAL A 107 7.14 -9.29 -11.93
C VAL A 107 6.10 -9.69 -12.97
N GLY A 108 5.00 -8.95 -13.05
CA GLY A 108 3.85 -9.27 -13.90
C GLY A 108 2.77 -10.09 -13.19
N LEU A 109 2.98 -10.54 -11.94
CA LEU A 109 1.96 -11.24 -11.17
C LEU A 109 0.76 -10.31 -10.95
N THR A 110 -0.43 -10.81 -11.27
CA THR A 110 -1.70 -10.11 -11.03
C THR A 110 -2.10 -10.28 -9.58
N VAL A 111 -2.40 -9.16 -8.93
CA VAL A 111 -2.70 -9.13 -7.49
C VAL A 111 -3.90 -8.26 -7.18
N GLU A 112 -4.54 -8.54 -6.06
CA GLU A 112 -5.48 -7.63 -5.41
C GLU A 112 -4.82 -6.98 -4.19
N ILE A 113 -5.35 -5.83 -3.76
CA ILE A 113 -4.88 -5.07 -2.59
C ILE A 113 -5.80 -5.34 -1.40
N ASP A 114 -5.22 -5.39 -0.20
CA ASP A 114 -5.95 -5.48 1.06
C ASP A 114 -5.07 -4.97 2.22
N VAL A 115 -5.55 -5.10 3.46
CA VAL A 115 -4.83 -4.82 4.70
C VAL A 115 -4.72 -6.10 5.53
N ALA A 116 -3.55 -6.31 6.14
CA ALA A 116 -3.33 -7.34 7.14
C ALA A 116 -2.45 -6.78 8.26
N GLN A 117 -2.34 -7.51 9.37
CA GLN A 117 -1.47 -7.12 10.47
C GLN A 117 -0.07 -7.71 10.30
N THR A 118 0.95 -7.02 10.81
CA THR A 118 2.29 -7.60 10.97
C THR A 118 2.25 -8.70 12.02
N GLU A 119 3.01 -9.78 11.82
CA GLU A 119 3.10 -10.85 12.82
C GLU A 119 3.83 -10.37 14.07
N THR A 120 4.81 -9.47 13.89
CA THR A 120 5.71 -9.05 14.97
C THR A 120 5.12 -7.99 15.91
N THR A 121 4.34 -7.04 15.38
CA THR A 121 3.80 -5.91 16.17
C THR A 121 2.28 -5.86 16.19
N GLY A 122 1.60 -6.52 15.24
CA GLY A 122 0.15 -6.41 15.08
C GLY A 122 -0.30 -5.11 14.40
N ASP A 123 0.64 -4.34 13.83
CA ASP A 123 0.34 -3.08 13.14
C ASP A 123 -0.28 -3.36 11.77
N ASP A 124 -1.22 -2.50 11.36
CA ASP A 124 -1.83 -2.61 10.04
C ASP A 124 -0.82 -2.32 8.91
N LEU A 125 -0.94 -3.12 7.86
CA LEU A 125 -0.02 -3.12 6.74
C LEU A 125 -0.78 -3.40 5.45
N VAL A 126 -0.53 -2.58 4.43
CA VAL A 126 -1.01 -2.86 3.06
C VAL A 126 -0.34 -4.11 2.54
N VAL A 127 -1.16 -5.04 2.04
CA VAL A 127 -0.71 -6.30 1.47
C VAL A 127 -1.26 -6.51 0.06
N PHE A 128 -0.59 -7.38 -0.68
CA PHE A 128 -1.05 -7.89 -1.96
C PHE A 128 -1.26 -9.39 -1.86
N ARG A 129 -2.33 -9.87 -2.51
CA ARG A 129 -2.62 -11.30 -2.65
C ARG A 129 -2.73 -11.69 -4.12
N PRO A 130 -2.29 -12.90 -4.52
CA PRO A 130 -2.45 -13.35 -5.90
C PRO A 130 -3.94 -13.45 -6.25
N ARG A 131 -4.29 -13.06 -7.48
CA ARG A 131 -5.66 -13.18 -8.01
C ARG A 131 -5.82 -14.36 -8.97
#